data_AF-A0A8T4M299-F1
#
_entry.id   AF-A0A8T4M299-F1
#
_cell.length_a   1.000
_cell.length_b   1.000
_cell.length_c   1.000
_cell.angle_alpha   90.00
_cell.angle_beta   90.00
_cell.angle_gamma   90.00
#
_symmetry.space_group_name_H-M   'P 1'
#
loop_
_entity.id
_entity.type
_entity.pdbx_description
1 polymer ?
#
loop_
_entity_poly.entity_id
_entity_poly.type
_entity_poly.pdbx_seq_one_letter_code
_entity_poly.pdbx_strand_id
1 'polypeptide(L)'
;MALSSDFSSLQPAVSRTLDFQILDYRRQPISGLAISISPPNPARIVKTDSSGRIRLLNIPYNALNISFTYNNYSYSQQISPIPSEPLVVELHALLKISNIRMQNTDTGCSQIFVKVSDERESAQNSVYASYDGEAVPKNFETVGIGQYVVAICSPNDANVTITASNQFETATAEVFVKGIAVVNIINTTELEIGATIDAPVEEDASRLLIVLQVLFLTVLLAAIFIFRGSIVYAIRCISQYVRNIFGKKDGPVS
;
A
#
# COMPACT_ATOMS: atom_id res chain seq x y z
N MET A 1 75.12 4.29 32.32
CA MET A 1 73.67 4.50 32.52
C MET A 1 73.25 5.64 31.61
N ALA A 2 72.64 5.32 30.47
CA ALA A 2 72.07 6.32 29.57
C ALA A 2 70.55 6.37 29.84
N LEU A 3 70.06 7.52 30.28
CA LEU A 3 68.64 7.83 30.32
C LEU A 3 68.25 8.32 28.93
N SER A 4 67.76 7.42 28.08
CA SER A 4 67.09 7.79 26.84
C SER A 4 65.67 8.24 27.18
N SER A 5 65.45 9.55 27.14
CA SER A 5 64.14 10.16 27.15
C SER A 5 63.44 9.89 25.81
N ASP A 6 62.62 8.84 25.76
CA ASP A 6 61.69 8.59 24.66
C ASP A 6 60.50 9.56 24.74
N PHE A 7 60.70 10.79 24.29
CA PHE A 7 59.63 11.67 23.81
C PHE A 7 59.32 11.32 22.35
N SER A 8 58.88 10.09 22.12
CA SER A 8 58.52 9.61 20.79
C SER A 8 56.99 9.53 20.69
N SER A 9 56.45 10.37 19.80
CA SER A 9 55.04 10.46 19.34
C SER A 9 54.03 11.22 20.22
N LEU A 10 54.27 12.52 20.48
CA LEU A 10 53.14 13.46 20.48
C LEU A 10 52.84 13.82 19.02
N GLN A 11 52.07 12.98 18.35
CA GLN A 11 51.44 13.36 17.10
C GLN A 11 50.62 14.63 17.39
N PRO A 12 50.79 15.74 16.66
CA PRO A 12 50.00 16.94 16.92
C PRO A 12 48.53 16.53 16.83
N ALA A 13 47.78 16.77 17.91
CA ALA A 13 46.36 16.53 17.92
C ALA A 13 45.76 17.40 16.81
N VAL A 14 45.40 16.78 15.68
CA VAL A 14 44.78 17.46 14.57
C VAL A 14 43.41 17.89 15.06
N SER A 15 43.34 19.13 15.54
CA SER A 15 42.11 19.78 15.97
C SER A 15 41.30 20.12 14.74
N ARG A 16 40.09 19.55 14.65
CA ARG A 16 39.15 19.81 13.56
C ARG A 16 37.92 20.54 14.05
N THR A 17 37.27 21.23 13.13
CA THR A 17 35.96 21.85 13.36
C THR A 17 34.89 20.93 12.79
N LEU A 18 33.96 20.49 13.62
CA LEU A 18 32.72 19.89 13.18
C LEU A 18 31.71 21.01 12.97
N ASP A 19 31.24 21.18 11.74
CA ASP A 19 30.18 22.13 11.37
C ASP A 19 29.14 21.37 10.55
N PHE A 20 27.91 21.25 11.08
CA PHE A 20 26.82 20.62 10.36
C PHE A 20 25.47 21.25 10.66
N GLN A 21 24.56 21.10 9.71
CA GLN A 21 23.18 21.57 9.76
C GLN A 21 22.23 20.38 9.66
N ILE A 22 21.20 20.34 10.51
CA ILE A 22 20.12 19.36 10.42
C ILE A 22 18.88 20.00 9.84
N LEU A 23 18.36 19.40 8.78
CA LEU A 23 17.14 19.79 8.11
C LEU A 23 16.11 18.68 8.19
N ASP A 24 14.85 19.02 8.37
CA ASP A 24 13.74 18.08 8.25
C ASP A 24 13.51 17.63 6.79
N TYR A 25 12.53 16.74 6.58
CA TYR A 25 12.16 16.23 5.27
C TYR A 25 11.60 17.30 4.30
N ARG A 26 11.27 18.49 4.80
CA ARG A 26 10.85 19.67 4.03
C ARG A 26 12.01 20.65 3.81
N ARG A 27 13.24 20.24 4.16
CA ARG A 27 14.46 21.06 4.12
C ARG A 27 14.41 22.29 5.04
N GLN A 28 13.62 22.24 6.10
CA GLN A 28 13.57 23.29 7.11
C GLN A 28 14.54 22.99 8.26
N PRO A 29 15.24 24.00 8.80
CA PRO A 29 16.16 23.79 9.90
C PRO A 29 15.45 23.39 11.19
N ILE A 30 16.00 22.40 11.90
CA ILE A 30 15.44 21.94 13.18
C ILE A 30 16.18 22.61 14.34
N SER A 31 15.53 23.56 15.00
CA SER A 31 16.09 24.30 16.14
C SER A 31 15.91 23.56 17.47
N GLY A 32 16.89 23.67 18.37
CA GLY A 32 16.83 23.14 19.74
C GLY A 32 16.91 21.62 19.86
N LEU A 33 17.23 20.91 18.77
CA LEU A 33 17.35 19.45 18.72
C LEU A 33 18.57 19.00 19.52
N ALA A 34 18.36 18.12 20.50
CA ALA A 34 19.44 17.54 21.29
C ALA A 34 20.09 16.36 20.54
N ILE A 35 21.39 16.47 20.30
CA ILE A 35 22.19 15.50 19.57
C ILE A 35 23.28 14.93 20.47
N SER A 36 23.32 13.61 20.54
CA SER A 36 24.39 12.85 21.16
C SER A 36 25.51 12.61 20.14
N ILE A 37 26.73 12.99 20.48
CA ILE A 37 27.91 12.84 19.62
C ILE A 37 28.93 11.94 20.32
N SER A 38 29.33 10.88 19.65
CA SER A 38 30.29 9.89 20.15
C SER A 38 31.36 9.57 19.10
N PRO A 39 32.62 9.28 19.46
CA PRO A 39 33.27 9.57 20.75
C PRO A 39 33.27 11.09 21.10
N PRO A 40 33.52 11.47 22.38
CA PRO A 40 34.02 10.66 23.51
C PRO A 40 32.94 9.76 24.14
N ASN A 41 33.34 8.93 25.11
CA ASN A 41 32.45 8.16 25.99
C ASN A 41 32.65 8.66 27.43
N PRO A 42 31.62 9.17 28.13
CA PRO A 42 30.23 9.32 27.69
C PRO A 42 30.08 10.30 26.53
N ALA A 43 29.05 10.07 25.70
CA ALA A 43 28.75 10.89 24.54
C ALA A 43 28.47 12.34 24.95
N ARG A 44 28.91 13.28 24.11
CA ARG A 44 28.67 14.71 24.31
C ARG A 44 27.30 15.06 23.77
N ILE A 45 26.44 15.69 24.58
CA ILE A 45 25.13 16.17 24.15
C ILE A 45 25.23 17.66 23.81
N VAL A 46 24.76 18.02 22.61
CA VAL A 46 24.72 19.41 22.12
C VAL A 46 23.35 19.71 21.52
N LYS A 47 22.96 20.98 21.45
CA LYS A 47 21.70 21.41 20.85
C LYS A 47 21.94 22.23 19.59
N THR A 48 21.09 22.06 18.58
CA THR A 48 21.11 22.91 17.38
C THR A 48 20.66 24.33 17.72
N ASP A 49 21.24 25.31 17.02
CA ASP A 49 20.83 26.71 17.08
C ASP A 49 19.55 26.98 16.26
N SER A 50 19.13 28.26 16.16
CA SER A 50 17.95 28.68 15.39
C SER A 50 18.01 28.35 13.90
N SER A 51 19.21 28.14 13.35
CA SER A 51 19.43 27.74 11.96
C SER A 51 19.57 26.22 11.80
N GLY A 52 19.34 25.45 12.87
CA GLY A 52 19.51 24.00 12.87
C GLY A 52 20.98 23.57 12.83
N ARG A 53 21.91 24.48 13.13
CA ARG A 53 23.36 24.24 13.01
C ARG A 53 24.01 23.93 14.34
N ILE A 54 25.09 23.15 14.26
CA ILE A 54 26.02 22.86 15.33
C ILE A 54 27.43 23.11 14.81
N ARG A 55 28.19 23.91 15.56
CA ARG A 55 29.62 24.13 15.31
C ARG A 55 30.43 23.82 16.56
N LEU A 56 31.26 22.80 16.49
CA LEU A 56 32.16 22.37 17.55
C LEU A 56 33.61 22.44 17.09
N LEU A 57 34.44 23.11 17.87
CA LEU A 57 35.87 23.22 17.64
C LEU A 57 36.62 22.13 18.39
N ASN A 58 37.88 21.87 18.00
CA ASN A 58 38.79 20.97 18.70
C ASN A 58 38.29 19.52 18.80
N ILE A 59 37.80 18.99 17.69
CA ILE A 59 37.44 17.57 17.57
C ILE A 59 38.70 16.76 17.20
N PRO A 60 39.22 15.90 18.08
CA PRO A 60 40.44 15.11 17.84
C PRO A 60 40.16 13.77 17.13
N TYR A 61 38.92 13.54 16.69
CA TYR A 61 38.47 12.27 16.12
C TYR A 61 38.31 12.38 14.59
N ASN A 62 38.54 11.28 13.87
CA ASN A 62 38.38 11.23 12.40
C ASN A 62 36.97 10.82 11.96
N ALA A 63 36.22 10.18 12.86
CA ALA A 63 34.85 9.75 12.64
C ALA A 63 34.08 9.93 13.94
N LEU A 64 32.84 10.39 13.82
CA LEU A 64 31.90 10.60 14.91
C LEU A 64 30.58 9.94 14.52
N ASN A 65 29.89 9.34 15.48
CA ASN A 65 28.51 8.93 15.36
C ASN A 65 27.64 9.98 16.05
N ILE A 66 26.69 10.52 15.30
CA ILE A 66 25.62 11.37 15.84
C ILE A 66 24.37 10.52 16.01
N SER A 67 23.66 10.72 17.12
CA SER A 67 22.35 10.13 17.33
C SER A 67 21.41 11.09 18.05
N PHE A 68 20.14 11.06 17.68
CA PHE A 68 19.10 11.92 18.24
C PHE A 68 17.72 11.32 17.97
N THR A 69 16.74 11.77 18.75
CA THR A 69 15.33 11.42 18.51
C THR A 69 14.60 12.66 18.03
N TYR A 70 13.88 12.53 16.92
CA TYR A 70 13.04 13.58 16.36
C TYR A 70 11.68 12.98 15.98
N ASN A 71 10.59 13.61 16.40
CA ASN A 71 9.21 13.13 16.17
C ASN A 71 9.02 11.64 16.52
N ASN A 72 9.54 11.22 17.68
CA ASN A 72 9.52 9.83 18.17
C ASN A 72 10.22 8.79 17.27
N TYR A 73 11.08 9.22 16.36
CA TYR A 73 11.95 8.35 15.57
C TYR A 73 13.41 8.58 15.93
N SER A 74 14.18 7.50 16.06
CA SER A 74 15.59 7.55 16.43
C SER A 74 16.46 7.53 15.19
N TYR A 75 17.26 8.59 15.01
CA TYR A 75 18.23 8.70 13.94
C TYR A 75 19.64 8.42 14.49
N SER A 76 20.47 7.75 13.67
CA SER A 76 21.87 7.49 13.97
C SER A 76 22.68 7.44 12.68
N GLN A 77 23.78 8.19 12.62
CA GLN A 77 24.63 8.25 11.44
C GLN A 77 26.09 8.49 11.82
N GLN A 78 27.01 7.86 11.09
CA GLN A 78 28.43 8.19 11.15
C GLN A 78 28.74 9.39 10.23
N ILE A 79 29.44 10.38 10.77
CA ILE A 79 29.89 11.58 10.07
C ILE A 79 31.40 11.75 10.24
N SER A 80 32.03 12.43 9.29
CA SER A 80 33.44 12.85 9.41
C SER A 80 33.51 14.36 9.67
N PRO A 81 34.36 14.82 10.61
CA PRO A 81 34.59 16.25 10.87
C PRO A 81 35.54 16.90 9.86
N ILE A 82 35.74 16.29 8.67
CA ILE A 82 36.56 16.83 7.57
C ILE A 82 35.68 17.29 6.38
N PRO A 83 34.57 18.02 6.52
CA PRO A 83 33.97 18.61 5.34
C PRO A 83 34.60 20.00 5.11
N SER A 84 34.99 20.26 3.86
CA SER A 84 35.43 21.58 3.37
C SER A 84 34.31 22.62 3.36
N GLU A 85 33.10 22.21 3.72
CA GLU A 85 31.84 22.97 3.77
C GLU A 85 31.00 22.47 4.95
N PRO A 86 30.02 23.24 5.46
CA PRO A 86 29.12 22.73 6.50
C PRO A 86 28.38 21.48 5.99
N LEU A 87 28.49 20.37 6.72
CA LEU A 87 27.80 19.12 6.38
C LEU A 87 26.28 19.31 6.56
N VAL A 88 25.49 18.98 5.55
CA VAL A 88 24.02 19.02 5.66
C VAL A 88 23.49 17.61 5.88
N VAL A 89 22.76 17.41 6.98
CA VAL A 89 22.06 16.16 7.30
C VAL A 89 20.57 16.39 7.05
N GLU A 90 20.06 15.89 5.93
CA GLU A 90 18.64 15.94 5.60
C GLU A 90 17.93 14.69 6.11
N LEU A 91 16.91 14.87 6.96
CA LEU A 91 16.06 13.77 7.39
C LEU A 91 15.14 13.35 6.23
N HIS A 92 14.96 12.05 6.03
CA HIS A 92 14.01 11.55 5.05
C HIS A 92 12.59 11.50 5.64
N ALA A 93 11.58 11.63 4.79
CA ALA A 93 10.19 11.47 5.18
C ALA A 93 9.91 10.04 5.61
N LEU A 94 9.26 9.87 6.76
CA LEU A 94 8.94 8.55 7.32
C LEU A 94 7.55 8.09 6.89
N LEU A 95 6.61 9.03 6.72
CA LEU A 95 5.28 8.76 6.18
C LEU A 95 5.33 8.67 4.65
N LYS A 96 4.90 7.53 4.08
CA LYS A 96 4.96 7.25 2.64
C LYS A 96 3.62 6.74 2.13
N ILE A 97 3.16 7.29 1.01
CA ILE A 97 2.08 6.72 0.18
C ILE A 97 2.75 5.90 -0.93
N SER A 98 2.29 4.66 -1.11
CA SER A 98 2.88 3.73 -2.07
C SER A 98 1.81 2.81 -2.67
N ASN A 99 2.17 2.09 -3.74
CA ASN A 99 1.34 1.06 -4.38
C ASN A 99 -0.08 1.57 -4.71
N ILE A 100 -0.16 2.76 -5.29
CA ILE A 100 -1.42 3.36 -5.71
C ILE A 100 -1.95 2.56 -6.90
N ARG A 101 -3.17 2.04 -6.79
CA ARG A 101 -3.84 1.30 -7.86
C ARG A 101 -5.26 1.82 -8.02
N MET A 102 -5.73 1.85 -9.26
CA MET A 102 -7.09 2.24 -9.58
C MET A 102 -7.79 1.09 -10.30
N GLN A 103 -9.03 0.83 -9.91
CA GLN A 103 -9.89 -0.14 -10.56
C GLN A 103 -11.22 0.55 -10.90
N ASN A 104 -11.64 0.47 -12.16
CA ASN A 104 -12.96 0.94 -12.56
C ASN A 104 -14.00 -0.12 -12.18
N THR A 105 -15.09 0.30 -11.54
CA THR A 105 -16.22 -0.58 -11.24
C THR A 105 -17.33 -0.37 -12.26
N ASP A 106 -18.12 -1.43 -12.50
CA ASP A 106 -19.25 -1.40 -13.44
C ASP A 106 -20.35 -0.40 -13.03
N THR A 107 -20.31 0.08 -11.78
CA THR A 107 -21.23 1.06 -11.19
C THR A 107 -20.89 2.52 -11.52
N GLY A 108 -19.88 2.76 -12.35
CA GLY A 108 -19.43 4.12 -12.71
C GLY A 108 -18.51 4.77 -11.68
N CYS A 109 -18.11 4.10 -10.61
CA CYS A 109 -17.10 4.65 -9.69
C CYS A 109 -15.72 4.08 -10.00
N SER A 110 -14.66 4.83 -9.71
CA SER A 110 -13.31 4.29 -9.66
C SER A 110 -12.93 4.04 -8.21
N GLN A 111 -12.52 2.81 -7.91
CA GLN A 111 -11.92 2.45 -6.63
C GLN A 111 -10.43 2.74 -6.66
N ILE A 112 -9.96 3.52 -5.70
CA ILE A 112 -8.54 3.83 -5.51
C ILE A 112 -8.05 3.06 -4.30
N PHE A 113 -7.02 2.24 -4.49
CA PHE A 113 -6.32 1.50 -3.46
C PHE A 113 -4.97 2.14 -3.20
N VAL A 114 -4.63 2.37 -1.94
CA VAL A 114 -3.32 2.90 -1.54
C VAL A 114 -2.75 2.13 -0.37
N LYS A 115 -1.42 2.07 -0.30
CA LYS A 115 -0.70 1.60 0.86
C LYS A 115 0.00 2.77 1.54
N VAL A 116 -0.33 3.02 2.80
CA VAL A 116 0.32 4.03 3.63
C VAL A 116 1.17 3.33 4.68
N SER A 117 2.45 3.70 4.74
CA SER A 117 3.40 3.17 5.70
C SER A 117 4.07 4.30 6.46
N ASP A 118 4.35 4.06 7.73
CA ASP A 118 5.16 4.92 8.57
C ASP A 118 6.17 4.06 9.34
N GLU A 119 7.42 4.52 9.45
CA GLU A 119 8.46 3.81 10.19
C GLU A 119 8.37 4.01 11.71
N ARG A 120 7.51 4.95 12.17
CA ARG A 120 7.20 5.17 13.58
C ARG A 120 6.08 4.21 14.01
N GLU A 121 6.38 3.32 14.95
CA GLU A 121 5.40 2.37 15.50
C GLU A 121 4.21 3.06 16.20
N SER A 122 4.40 4.30 16.68
CA SER A 122 3.37 5.08 17.38
C SER A 122 2.56 6.02 16.48
N ALA A 123 2.81 6.03 15.17
CA ALA A 123 2.10 6.92 14.24
C ALA A 123 0.66 6.43 14.01
N GLN A 124 -0.32 7.33 14.17
CA GLN A 124 -1.70 7.08 13.79
C GLN A 124 -1.99 7.79 12.49
N ASN A 125 -2.10 7.02 11.41
CA ASN A 125 -2.27 7.54 10.06
C ASN A 125 -3.76 7.70 9.71
N SER A 126 -4.12 8.87 9.21
CA SER A 126 -5.38 9.15 8.53
C SER A 126 -5.13 9.34 7.04
N VAL A 127 -6.09 8.94 6.21
CA VAL A 127 -5.99 9.02 4.75
C VAL A 127 -7.31 9.55 4.18
N TYR A 128 -7.23 10.59 3.37
CA TYR A 128 -8.38 11.20 2.72
C TYR A 128 -8.06 11.60 1.28
N ALA A 129 -9.09 11.73 0.46
CA ALA A 129 -9.03 12.18 -0.92
C ALA A 129 -9.82 13.48 -1.08
N SER A 130 -9.30 14.41 -1.88
CA SER A 130 -9.98 15.62 -2.32
C SER A 130 -9.85 15.79 -3.83
N TYR A 131 -10.88 16.28 -4.50
CA TYR A 131 -10.87 16.57 -5.92
C TYR A 131 -11.88 17.67 -6.27
N ASP A 132 -11.66 18.30 -7.43
CA ASP A 132 -12.51 19.39 -7.90
C ASP A 132 -13.96 18.91 -8.09
N GLY A 133 -14.90 19.63 -7.46
CA GLY A 133 -16.32 19.29 -7.47
C GLY A 133 -16.84 18.62 -6.21
N GLU A 134 -15.98 18.21 -5.26
CA GLU A 134 -16.40 17.70 -3.96
C GLU A 134 -15.89 18.58 -2.81
N ALA A 135 -16.80 19.22 -2.07
CA ALA A 135 -16.47 20.19 -1.02
C ALA A 135 -15.95 19.54 0.28
N VAL A 136 -16.24 18.26 0.50
CA VAL A 136 -15.87 17.52 1.71
C VAL A 136 -14.91 16.40 1.32
N PRO A 137 -13.70 16.33 1.92
CA PRO A 137 -12.77 15.24 1.65
C PRO A 137 -13.37 13.87 1.97
N LYS A 138 -13.14 12.90 1.09
CA LYS A 138 -13.55 11.51 1.30
C LYS A 138 -12.51 10.75 2.09
N ASN A 139 -12.90 10.21 3.24
CA ASN A 139 -12.05 9.33 4.03
C ASN A 139 -11.92 7.97 3.36
N PHE A 140 -10.73 7.36 3.44
CA PHE A 140 -10.54 5.99 2.98
C PHE A 140 -11.00 4.99 4.05
N GLU A 141 -11.53 3.87 3.60
CA GLU A 141 -11.82 2.70 4.42
C GLU A 141 -10.56 1.84 4.56
N THR A 142 -10.33 1.32 5.77
CA THR A 142 -9.21 0.41 6.04
C THR A 142 -9.59 -1.02 5.62
N VAL A 143 -8.85 -1.59 4.66
CA VAL A 143 -9.06 -2.97 4.18
C VAL A 143 -7.98 -3.94 4.65
N GLY A 144 -6.92 -3.43 5.26
CA GLY A 144 -5.82 -4.21 5.81
C GLY A 144 -4.80 -3.32 6.51
N ILE A 145 -3.74 -3.93 7.03
CA ILE A 145 -2.68 -3.19 7.75
C ILE A 145 -2.00 -2.21 6.79
N GLY A 146 -2.21 -0.91 7.02
CA GLY A 146 -1.70 0.17 6.17
C GLY A 146 -2.29 0.17 4.75
N GLN A 147 -3.42 -0.49 4.53
CA GLN A 147 -4.07 -0.57 3.22
C GLN A 147 -5.45 0.08 3.27
N TYR A 148 -5.68 0.96 2.31
CA TYR A 148 -6.82 1.86 2.29
C TYR A 148 -7.49 1.83 0.93
N VAL A 149 -8.82 1.92 0.91
CA VAL A 149 -9.61 2.02 -0.32
C VAL A 149 -10.60 3.19 -0.23
N VAL A 150 -10.85 3.86 -1.35
CA VAL A 150 -11.94 4.84 -1.47
C VAL A 150 -12.60 4.71 -2.84
N ALA A 151 -13.91 4.92 -2.90
CA ALA A 151 -14.65 5.02 -4.15
C ALA A 151 -14.82 6.49 -4.54
N ILE A 152 -14.34 6.84 -5.74
CA ILE A 152 -14.52 8.16 -6.35
C ILE A 152 -15.53 8.03 -7.48
N CYS A 153 -16.64 8.74 -7.37
CA CYS A 153 -17.71 8.75 -8.35
C CYS A 153 -17.84 10.19 -8.85
N SER A 154 -17.19 10.50 -9.97
CA SER A 154 -17.22 11.83 -10.57
C SER A 154 -17.79 11.75 -11.98
N PRO A 155 -18.75 12.62 -12.36
CA PRO A 155 -19.24 12.69 -13.73
C PRO A 155 -18.21 13.28 -14.70
N ASN A 156 -17.26 14.06 -14.17
CA ASN A 156 -16.18 14.67 -14.94
C ASN A 156 -14.84 14.01 -14.62
N ASP A 157 -13.90 14.07 -15.57
CA ASP A 157 -12.50 13.77 -15.31
C ASP A 157 -12.01 14.61 -14.13
N ALA A 158 -11.34 13.97 -13.16
CA ALA A 158 -10.94 14.59 -11.91
C ALA A 158 -9.51 14.21 -11.52
N ASN A 159 -8.73 15.22 -11.10
CA ASN A 159 -7.48 15.01 -10.41
C ASN A 159 -7.76 14.81 -8.91
N VAL A 160 -7.57 13.59 -8.43
CA VAL A 160 -7.76 13.23 -7.03
C VAL A 160 -6.45 13.38 -6.29
N THR A 161 -6.42 14.31 -5.33
CA THR A 161 -5.33 14.47 -4.39
C THR A 161 -5.58 13.57 -3.18
N ILE A 162 -4.72 12.59 -2.99
CA ILE A 162 -4.71 11.68 -1.85
C ILE A 162 -3.75 12.25 -0.83
N THR A 163 -4.24 12.48 0.39
CA THR A 163 -3.43 12.96 1.50
C THR A 163 -3.42 11.92 2.61
N ALA A 164 -2.22 11.48 2.97
CA ALA A 164 -1.98 10.73 4.20
C ALA A 164 -1.37 11.68 5.22
N SER A 165 -1.89 11.67 6.45
CA SER A 165 -1.39 12.51 7.54
C SER A 165 -1.34 11.76 8.86
N ASN A 166 -0.43 12.18 9.72
CA ASN A 166 -0.43 11.81 11.12
C ASN A 166 -0.03 13.02 11.98
N GLN A 167 0.21 12.81 13.26
CA GLN A 167 0.55 13.88 14.20
C GLN A 167 1.92 14.56 13.92
N PHE A 168 2.74 14.02 13.01
CA PHE A 168 4.09 14.49 12.72
C PHE A 168 4.26 15.00 11.29
N GLU A 169 3.65 14.31 10.31
CA GLU A 169 3.94 14.48 8.89
C GLU A 169 2.69 14.39 8.02
N THR A 170 2.83 14.88 6.79
CA THR A 170 1.81 14.78 5.75
C THR A 170 2.49 14.41 4.44
N ALA A 171 1.90 13.44 3.73
CA ALA A 171 2.33 12.99 2.42
C ALA A 171 1.14 13.10 1.44
N THR A 172 1.42 13.51 0.21
CA THR A 172 0.40 13.70 -0.83
C THR A 172 0.76 12.94 -2.09
N ALA A 173 -0.25 12.44 -2.80
CA ALA A 173 -0.11 11.83 -4.11
C ALA A 173 -1.31 12.20 -4.99
N GLU A 174 -1.10 12.32 -6.29
CA GLU A 174 -2.16 12.66 -7.24
C GLU A 174 -2.49 11.46 -8.13
N VAL A 175 -3.78 11.26 -8.38
CA VAL A 175 -4.31 10.22 -9.26
C VAL A 175 -5.36 10.82 -10.17
N PHE A 176 -5.24 10.55 -11.47
CA PHE A 176 -6.26 10.95 -12.43
C PHE A 176 -7.37 9.90 -12.50
N VAL A 177 -8.60 10.32 -12.24
CA VAL A 177 -9.82 9.51 -12.36
C VAL A 177 -10.61 10.02 -13.57
N LYS A 178 -10.97 9.09 -14.47
CA LYS A 178 -11.84 9.43 -15.61
C LYS A 178 -13.29 9.58 -15.17
N GLY A 179 -13.96 10.59 -15.70
CA GLY A 179 -15.36 10.87 -15.47
C GLY A 179 -16.27 9.79 -16.05
N ILE A 180 -17.44 9.65 -15.44
CA ILE A 180 -18.51 8.82 -15.98
C ILE A 180 -19.14 9.54 -17.17
N ALA A 181 -19.09 8.94 -18.35
CA ALA A 181 -19.91 9.39 -19.46
C ALA A 181 -21.40 9.16 -19.11
N VAL A 182 -22.06 10.18 -18.56
CA VAL A 182 -23.52 10.17 -18.38
C VAL A 182 -24.12 10.32 -19.76
N VAL A 183 -24.66 9.22 -20.31
CA VAL A 183 -25.47 9.30 -21.53
C VAL A 183 -26.72 10.11 -21.15
N ASN A 184 -26.82 11.35 -21.65
CA ASN A 184 -28.03 12.14 -21.52
C ASN A 184 -29.18 11.35 -22.18
N ILE A 185 -30.09 10.82 -21.36
CA ILE A 185 -31.42 10.44 -21.84
C ILE A 185 -32.10 11.76 -22.17
N ILE A 186 -32.15 12.10 -23.46
CA ILE A 186 -32.91 13.24 -23.94
C ILE A 186 -34.38 12.89 -23.67
N ASN A 187 -34.96 13.44 -22.60
CA ASN A 187 -36.42 13.44 -22.41
C ASN A 187 -37.01 14.36 -23.48
N THR A 188 -37.23 13.86 -24.69
CA THR A 188 -38.11 14.48 -25.66
C THR A 188 -39.55 14.27 -25.20
N THR A 189 -40.01 15.11 -24.28
CA THR A 189 -41.43 15.38 -24.10
C THR A 189 -41.86 16.37 -25.18
N GLU A 190 -42.06 15.86 -26.40
CA GLU A 190 -43.02 16.45 -27.33
C GLU A 190 -44.11 15.40 -27.56
N LEU A 191 -45.32 15.75 -27.10
CA LEU A 191 -46.53 15.05 -27.47
C LEU A 191 -46.72 15.19 -28.98
N GLU A 192 -46.61 14.09 -29.72
CA GLU A 192 -47.42 13.89 -30.92
C GLU A 192 -48.18 12.56 -30.79
N ILE A 193 -49.50 12.70 -30.81
CA ILE A 193 -50.47 11.62 -30.87
C ILE A 193 -50.39 11.02 -32.27
N GLY A 194 -49.99 9.76 -32.40
CA GLY A 194 -50.08 9.08 -33.70
C GLY A 194 -49.50 7.65 -33.71
N ALA A 195 -50.41 6.69 -33.88
CA ALA A 195 -50.18 5.28 -34.23
C ALA A 195 -49.52 4.37 -33.17
N THR A 196 -50.37 3.58 -32.51
CA THR A 196 -50.02 2.27 -31.94
C THR A 196 -49.39 1.40 -33.03
N ILE A 197 -48.08 1.24 -32.95
CA ILE A 197 -47.35 0.12 -33.56
C ILE A 197 -46.93 -0.74 -32.37
N ASP A 198 -47.36 -2.01 -32.36
CA ASP A 198 -46.92 -2.97 -31.35
C ASP A 198 -45.38 -2.99 -31.33
N ALA A 199 -44.80 -2.55 -30.22
CA ALA A 199 -43.37 -2.65 -29.99
C ALA A 199 -43.00 -4.14 -29.91
N PRO A 200 -41.90 -4.58 -30.54
CA PRO A 200 -41.38 -5.92 -30.27
C PRO A 200 -41.06 -5.97 -28.79
N VAL A 201 -41.60 -6.98 -28.10
CA VAL A 201 -41.31 -7.27 -26.71
C VAL A 201 -39.78 -7.38 -26.60
N GLU A 202 -39.13 -6.38 -25.99
CA GLU A 202 -37.75 -6.50 -25.56
C GLU A 202 -37.68 -7.70 -24.63
N GLU A 203 -37.10 -8.77 -25.13
CA GLU A 203 -36.87 -9.99 -24.38
C GLU A 203 -35.86 -9.65 -23.28
N ASP A 204 -36.37 -9.42 -22.06
CA ASP A 204 -35.58 -9.23 -20.84
C ASP A 204 -34.35 -10.14 -20.87
N ALA A 205 -33.15 -9.56 -21.00
CA ALA A 205 -31.89 -10.32 -20.97
C ALA A 205 -31.78 -11.21 -19.70
N SER A 206 -32.52 -10.84 -18.65
CA SER A 206 -32.78 -11.58 -17.43
C SER A 206 -33.47 -12.93 -17.66
N ARG A 207 -34.47 -13.01 -18.55
CA ARG A 207 -35.17 -14.26 -18.89
C ARG A 207 -34.26 -15.23 -19.63
N LEU A 208 -33.42 -14.73 -20.54
CA LEU A 208 -32.48 -15.57 -21.28
C LEU A 208 -31.42 -16.18 -20.35
N LEU A 209 -30.92 -15.41 -19.38
CA LEU A 209 -30.02 -15.92 -18.33
C LEU A 209 -30.69 -16.96 -17.43
N ILE A 210 -31.94 -16.75 -17.02
CA ILE A 210 -32.70 -17.71 -16.22
C ILE A 210 -32.94 -19.01 -17.00
N VAL A 211 -33.34 -18.91 -18.27
CA VAL A 211 -33.53 -20.09 -19.14
C VAL A 211 -32.21 -20.84 -19.32
N LEU A 212 -31.09 -20.13 -19.52
CA LEU A 212 -29.78 -20.75 -19.66
C LEU A 212 -29.34 -21.49 -18.37
N GLN A 213 -29.57 -20.88 -17.19
CA GLN A 213 -29.26 -21.51 -15.90
C GLN A 213 -30.12 -22.75 -15.63
N VAL A 214 -31.42 -22.67 -15.91
CA VAL A 214 -32.35 -23.82 -15.74
C VAL A 214 -31.97 -24.95 -16.68
N LEU A 215 -31.59 -24.63 -17.93
CA LEU A 215 -31.17 -25.62 -18.92
C LEU A 215 -29.82 -26.26 -18.55
N PHE A 216 -28.86 -25.47 -18.07
CA PHE A 216 -27.58 -26.01 -17.59
C PHE A 216 -27.76 -26.93 -16.37
N LEU A 217 -28.62 -26.54 -15.42
CA LEU A 217 -28.90 -27.35 -14.23
C LEU A 217 -29.61 -28.66 -14.58
N THR A 218 -30.58 -28.63 -15.51
CA THR A 218 -31.28 -29.85 -15.96
C THR A 218 -30.36 -30.80 -16.72
N VAL A 219 -29.49 -30.28 -17.60
CA VAL A 219 -28.48 -31.09 -18.29
C VAL A 219 -27.49 -31.71 -17.30
N LEU A 220 -27.02 -30.95 -16.31
CA LEU A 220 -26.12 -31.44 -15.27
C LEU A 220 -26.76 -32.57 -14.44
N LEU A 221 -28.01 -32.38 -14.01
CA LEU A 221 -28.76 -33.40 -13.28
C LEU A 221 -28.96 -34.66 -14.12
N ALA A 222 -29.38 -34.52 -15.39
CA ALA A 222 -29.53 -35.64 -16.30
C ALA A 222 -28.21 -36.40 -16.51
N ALA A 223 -27.09 -35.69 -16.67
CA ALA A 223 -25.76 -36.30 -16.78
C ALA A 223 -25.37 -37.08 -15.53
N ILE A 224 -25.65 -36.54 -14.32
CA ILE A 224 -25.41 -37.24 -13.05
C ILE A 224 -26.28 -38.51 -12.96
N PHE A 225 -27.56 -38.45 -13.35
CA PHE A 225 -28.45 -39.61 -13.35
C PHE A 225 -28.01 -40.68 -14.34
N ILE A 226 -27.59 -40.29 -15.55
CA ILE A 226 -27.04 -41.21 -16.54
C ILE A 226 -25.75 -41.85 -16.01
N PHE A 227 -24.82 -41.07 -15.46
CA PHE A 227 -23.59 -41.61 -14.87
C PHE A 227 -23.87 -42.58 -13.73
N ARG A 228 -24.82 -42.27 -12.84
CA ARG A 228 -25.26 -43.20 -11.79
C ARG A 228 -25.84 -44.48 -12.39
N GLY A 229 -26.70 -44.36 -13.41
CA GLY A 229 -27.27 -45.52 -14.11
C GLY A 229 -26.20 -46.39 -14.76
N SER A 230 -25.24 -45.77 -15.46
CA SER A 230 -24.12 -46.45 -16.12
C SER A 230 -23.18 -47.13 -15.13
N ILE A 231 -22.89 -46.49 -13.98
CA ILE A 231 -22.07 -47.10 -12.91
C ILE A 231 -22.80 -48.30 -12.29
N VAL A 232 -24.10 -48.17 -11.98
CA VAL A 232 -24.89 -49.28 -11.44
C VAL A 232 -24.99 -50.43 -12.44
N TYR A 233 -25.14 -50.12 -13.74
CA TYR A 233 -25.14 -51.11 -14.81
C TYR A 233 -23.79 -51.82 -14.95
N ALA A 234 -22.69 -51.06 -14.94
CA ALA A 234 -21.33 -51.60 -14.98
C ALA A 234 -21.05 -52.51 -13.78
N ILE A 235 -21.45 -52.11 -12.57
CA ILE A 235 -21.35 -52.94 -11.36
C ILE A 235 -22.19 -54.22 -11.49
N ARG A 236 -23.41 -54.15 -12.05
CA ARG A 236 -24.24 -55.33 -12.31
C ARG A 236 -23.61 -56.28 -13.33
N CYS A 237 -23.04 -55.75 -14.42
CA CYS A 237 -22.33 -56.55 -15.42
C CYS A 237 -21.11 -57.25 -14.82
N ILE A 238 -20.30 -56.52 -14.03
CA ILE A 238 -19.14 -57.10 -13.33
C ILE A 238 -19.60 -58.15 -12.31
N SER A 239 -20.64 -57.88 -11.53
CA SER A 239 -21.19 -58.83 -10.55
C SER A 239 -21.72 -60.11 -11.20
N GLN A 240 -22.41 -60.01 -12.33
CA GLN A 240 -22.86 -61.17 -13.11
C GLN A 240 -21.69 -61.93 -13.75
N TYR A 241 -20.69 -61.23 -14.27
CA TYR A 241 -19.48 -61.83 -14.82
C TYR A 241 -18.72 -62.62 -13.76
N VAL A 242 -18.53 -62.04 -12.56
CA VAL A 242 -17.92 -62.71 -11.40
C VAL A 242 -18.75 -63.92 -10.97
N ARG A 243 -20.09 -63.82 -10.90
CA ARG A 243 -20.96 -64.98 -10.60
C ARG A 243 -20.87 -66.10 -11.64
N ASN A 244 -20.74 -65.79 -12.93
CA ASN A 244 -20.62 -66.82 -13.96
C ASN A 244 -19.26 -67.52 -13.94
N ILE A 245 -18.19 -66.82 -13.55
CA ILE A 245 -16.84 -67.41 -13.44
C ILE A 245 -16.68 -68.21 -12.15
N PHE A 246 -17.18 -67.69 -11.02
CA PHE A 246 -16.98 -68.31 -9.70
C PHE A 246 -18.15 -69.16 -9.21
N GLY A 247 -19.35 -69.03 -9.79
CA GLY A 247 -20.57 -69.76 -9.39
C GLY A 247 -20.79 -71.09 -10.11
N LYS A 248 -19.81 -71.58 -10.89
CA LYS A 248 -19.86 -72.92 -11.52
C LYS A 248 -19.06 -73.99 -10.77
N LYS A 249 -18.77 -73.77 -9.49
CA LYS A 249 -18.37 -74.80 -8.54
C LYS A 249 -19.38 -74.77 -7.41
N ASP A 250 -20.37 -75.64 -7.53
CA ASP A 250 -21.06 -76.36 -6.45
C ASP A 250 -22.22 -77.12 -7.12
N GLY A 251 -21.85 -78.15 -7.88
CA GLY A 251 -22.76 -79.28 -8.09
C GLY A 251 -22.93 -80.04 -6.77
N PRO A 252 -24.08 -80.68 -6.54
CA PRO A 252 -24.42 -81.23 -5.23
C PRO A 252 -23.43 -82.31 -4.82
N VAL A 253 -22.85 -82.16 -3.63
CA VAL A 253 -22.26 -83.28 -2.89
C VAL A 253 -23.38 -83.89 -2.06
N SER A 254 -24.00 -84.94 -2.60
CA SER A 254 -24.56 -86.14 -1.93
C SER A 254 -25.23 -87.01 -2.98
#